data_AF-A0A2Z3H4G9-F1
#
_entry.id   AF-A0A2Z3H4G9-F1
#
_cell.length_a   1.000
_cell.length_b   1.000
_cell.length_c   1.000
_cell.angle_alpha   90.00
_cell.angle_beta   90.00
_cell.angle_gamma   90.00
#
_symmetry.space_group_name_H-M   'P 1'
#
loop_
_entity.id
_entity.type
_entity.pdbx_description
1 polymer ?
#
loop_
_entity_poly.entity_id
_entity_poly.type
_entity_poly.pdbx_seq_one_letter_code
_entity_poly.pdbx_strand_id
1 'polypeptide(L)'
;MNPLDSLADPRWTAALTRVAHELVKYTPEHFKLIRCEIRSRDGEAGRELVYTIICPDFPDEWSDTPGKDLHAATCDLVRCYERGGAPFPGMRIVIEVFPDGRWRNGFELLPGVTDG
;
A
#
# COMPACT_ATOMS: atom_id res chain seq x y z
N MET A 1 -9.31 14.04 16.09
CA MET A 1 -7.95 14.07 15.49
C MET A 1 -8.14 13.88 14.00
N ASN A 2 -7.51 14.68 13.15
CA ASN A 2 -7.75 14.66 11.70
C ASN A 2 -6.90 13.52 11.10
N PRO A 3 -7.44 12.62 10.25
CA PRO A 3 -6.64 11.58 9.59
C PRO A 3 -5.46 12.13 8.78
N LEU A 4 -5.50 13.42 8.42
CA LEU A 4 -4.39 14.13 7.79
C LEU A 4 -3.20 14.36 8.75
N ASP A 5 -3.43 14.39 10.08
CA ASP A 5 -2.36 14.54 11.07
C ASP A 5 -1.43 13.31 11.07
N SER A 6 -1.97 12.11 10.81
CA SER A 6 -1.19 10.89 10.64
C SER A 6 -0.28 10.92 9.41
N LEU A 7 -0.66 11.65 8.36
CA LEU A 7 0.14 11.77 7.13
C LEU A 7 1.38 12.65 7.34
N ALA A 8 1.35 13.54 8.34
CA ALA A 8 2.48 14.37 8.72
C ALA A 8 3.47 13.65 9.67
N ASP A 9 3.13 12.46 10.18
CA ASP A 9 4.04 11.68 11.03
C ASP A 9 5.21 11.14 10.19
N PRO A 10 6.47 11.49 10.50
CA PRO A 10 7.64 10.97 9.78
C PRO A 10 7.73 9.43 9.82
N ARG A 11 7.14 8.78 10.84
CA ARG A 11 7.05 7.31 10.92
C ARG A 11 6.13 6.75 9.85
N TRP A 12 5.04 7.44 9.56
CA TRP A 12 4.12 7.05 8.50
C TRP A 12 4.78 7.17 7.13
N THR A 13 5.48 8.28 6.87
CA THR A 13 6.27 8.48 5.64
C THR A 13 7.38 7.43 5.49
N ALA A 14 8.09 7.08 6.56
CA ALA A 14 9.09 6.02 6.55
C ALA A 14 8.47 4.65 6.27
N ALA A 15 7.32 4.34 6.87
CA ALA A 15 6.60 3.10 6.64
C ALA A 15 6.11 3.00 5.17
N LEU A 16 5.58 4.08 4.61
CA LEU A 16 5.16 4.13 3.21
C LEU A 16 6.34 3.91 2.26
N THR A 17 7.47 4.54 2.55
CA THR A 17 8.71 4.36 1.77
C THR A 17 9.17 2.90 1.80
N ARG A 18 9.08 2.25 2.96
CA ARG A 18 9.39 0.82 3.11
C ARG A 18 8.44 -0.05 2.28
N VAL A 19 7.13 0.22 2.30
CA VAL A 19 6.15 -0.50 1.47
C VAL A 19 6.49 -0.35 -0.02
N ALA A 20 6.79 0.86 -0.47
CA ALA A 20 7.16 1.09 -1.87
C ALA A 20 8.43 0.30 -2.27
N HIS A 21 9.43 0.27 -1.39
CA HIS A 21 10.66 -0.50 -1.62
C HIS A 21 10.42 -2.01 -1.69
N GLU A 22 9.62 -2.56 -0.78
CA GLU A 22 9.30 -3.99 -0.79
C GLU A 22 8.39 -4.37 -1.97
N LEU A 23 7.52 -3.46 -2.44
CA LEU A 23 6.76 -3.66 -3.68
C LEU A 23 7.68 -3.82 -4.89
N VAL A 24 8.65 -2.90 -5.07
CA VAL A 24 9.59 -2.96 -6.20
C VAL A 24 10.41 -4.25 -6.20
N LYS A 25 10.85 -4.72 -5.02
CA LYS A 25 11.57 -6.01 -4.89
C LYS A 25 10.71 -7.22 -5.19
N TYR A 26 9.43 -7.17 -4.82
CA TYR A 26 8.50 -8.27 -4.98
C TYR A 26 8.06 -8.45 -6.45
N THR A 27 7.95 -7.34 -7.19
CA THR A 27 7.48 -7.35 -8.58
C THR A 27 8.57 -7.72 -9.59
N PRO A 28 8.21 -8.34 -10.73
CA PRO A 28 9.15 -8.62 -11.81
C PRO A 28 9.90 -7.38 -12.34
N GLU A 29 11.15 -7.56 -12.78
CA GLU A 29 12.02 -6.46 -13.24
C GLU A 29 11.52 -5.74 -14.50
N HIS A 30 10.68 -6.42 -15.31
CA HIS A 30 10.09 -5.82 -16.51
C HIS A 30 8.96 -4.84 -16.20
N PHE A 31 8.42 -4.85 -14.98
CA PHE A 31 7.37 -3.91 -14.60
C PHE A 31 7.94 -2.49 -14.55
N LYS A 32 7.32 -1.57 -15.30
CA LYS A 32 7.62 -0.13 -15.26
C LYS A 32 6.58 0.67 -14.51
N LEU A 33 5.42 0.08 -14.26
CA LEU A 33 4.33 0.64 -13.48
C LEU A 33 3.73 -0.44 -12.58
N ILE A 34 3.67 -0.18 -11.28
CA ILE A 34 3.09 -1.07 -10.28
C ILE A 34 1.92 -0.33 -9.65
N ARG A 35 0.74 -0.94 -9.65
CA ARG A 35 -0.41 -0.50 -8.86
C ARG A 35 -0.68 -1.54 -7.79
N CYS A 36 -0.64 -1.12 -6.54
CA CYS A 36 -0.96 -1.95 -5.39
C CYS A 36 -2.16 -1.34 -4.67
N GLU A 37 -3.29 -2.04 -4.63
CA GLU A 37 -4.39 -1.72 -3.74
C GLU A 37 -4.29 -2.56 -2.48
N ILE A 38 -4.45 -1.90 -1.33
CA ILE A 38 -4.47 -2.49 -0.01
C ILE A 38 -5.80 -2.14 0.61
N ARG A 39 -6.57 -3.15 1.00
CA ARG A 39 -7.85 -2.97 1.68
C ARG A 39 -7.86 -3.75 2.98
N SER A 40 -8.62 -3.25 3.94
CA SER A 40 -8.98 -4.03 5.11
C SER A 40 -10.25 -4.81 4.83
N ARG A 41 -10.28 -6.07 5.23
CA ARG A 41 -11.46 -6.92 5.20
C ARG A 41 -11.66 -7.51 6.59
N ASP A 42 -12.88 -7.56 7.07
CA ASP A 42 -13.17 -8.30 8.30
C ASP A 42 -13.11 -9.80 8.01
N GLY A 43 -12.25 -10.51 8.74
CA GLY A 43 -12.09 -11.96 8.71
C GLY A 43 -12.41 -12.59 10.07
N GLU A 44 -12.41 -13.93 10.14
CA GLU A 44 -12.75 -14.68 11.36
C GLU A 44 -11.78 -14.40 12.52
N ALA A 45 -10.52 -14.11 12.21
CA ALA A 45 -9.48 -13.78 13.19
C ALA A 45 -9.35 -12.26 13.46
N GLY A 46 -10.26 -11.45 12.90
CA GLY A 46 -10.22 -9.99 12.95
C GLY A 46 -9.96 -9.36 11.59
N ARG A 47 -9.57 -8.08 11.60
CA ARG A 47 -9.36 -7.31 10.38
C ARG A 47 -8.07 -7.76 9.67
N GLU A 48 -8.22 -8.27 8.45
CA GLU A 48 -7.15 -8.76 7.59
C GLU A 48 -6.85 -7.75 6.46
N LEU A 49 -5.63 -7.81 5.92
CA LEU A 49 -5.23 -7.01 4.78
C LEU A 49 -5.33 -7.83 3.50
N VAL A 50 -6.06 -7.30 2.53
CA VAL A 50 -6.23 -7.85 1.19
C VAL A 50 -5.46 -6.98 0.21
N TYR A 51 -4.78 -7.62 -0.73
CA TYR A 51 -3.90 -6.97 -1.69
C TYR A 51 -4.39 -7.20 -3.11
N THR A 52 -4.11 -6.25 -3.98
CA THR A 52 -4.19 -6.42 -5.43
C THR A 52 -3.01 -5.69 -6.05
N ILE A 53 -2.01 -6.45 -6.47
CA ILE A 53 -0.77 -5.95 -7.07
C ILE A 53 -0.84 -6.27 -8.55
N ILE A 54 -0.83 -5.24 -9.40
CA ILE A 54 -0.95 -5.36 -10.84
C ILE A 54 0.02 -4.42 -11.55
N CYS A 55 0.59 -4.87 -12.67
CA CYS A 55 1.14 -3.97 -13.67
C CYS A 55 0.07 -3.74 -14.76
N PRO A 56 -0.39 -2.50 -14.99
CA PRO A 56 -1.39 -2.24 -16.03
C PRO A 56 -0.96 -2.65 -17.45
N ASP A 57 0.35 -2.65 -17.72
CA ASP A 57 0.91 -3.09 -19.00
C ASP A 57 0.94 -4.63 -19.15
N PHE A 58 0.87 -5.35 -18.02
CA PHE A 58 0.86 -6.81 -17.94
C PHE A 58 -0.27 -7.26 -17.00
N PRO A 59 -1.54 -7.06 -17.37
CA PRO A 59 -2.69 -7.30 -16.47
C PRO A 59 -2.85 -8.77 -16.09
N ASP A 60 -2.31 -9.69 -16.89
CA ASP A 60 -2.32 -11.13 -16.59
C ASP A 60 -1.28 -11.52 -15.52
N GLU A 61 -0.30 -10.65 -15.24
CA GLU A 61 0.75 -10.85 -14.24
C GLU A 61 0.40 -10.11 -12.93
N TRP A 62 -0.76 -10.40 -12.37
CA TRP A 62 -1.20 -9.84 -11.09
C TRP A 62 -0.96 -10.80 -9.92
N SER A 63 -0.97 -10.26 -8.70
CA SER A 63 -0.88 -11.03 -7.46
C SER A 63 -1.74 -10.42 -6.36
N ASP A 64 -2.42 -11.28 -5.60
CA ASP A 64 -3.10 -10.96 -4.34
C ASP A 64 -2.32 -11.44 -3.10
N THR A 65 -1.21 -12.14 -3.31
CA THR A 65 -0.46 -12.81 -2.26
C THR A 65 0.89 -12.14 -2.09
N PRO A 66 1.01 -11.09 -1.23
CA PRO A 66 2.26 -10.39 -1.04
C PRO A 66 3.32 -11.29 -0.39
N GLY A 67 4.60 -11.00 -0.66
CA GLY A 67 5.69 -11.57 0.12
C GLY A 67 5.62 -11.18 1.61
N LYS A 68 6.25 -11.98 2.48
CA LYS A 68 6.25 -11.76 3.94
C LYS A 68 6.72 -10.36 4.33
N ASP A 69 7.77 -9.86 3.67
CA ASP A 69 8.35 -8.55 3.96
C ASP A 69 7.43 -7.39 3.56
N LEU A 70 6.77 -7.52 2.40
CA LEU A 70 5.76 -6.55 1.95
C LEU A 70 4.56 -6.53 2.89
N HIS A 71 4.07 -7.71 3.29
CA HIS A 71 2.97 -7.81 4.25
C HIS A 71 3.34 -7.16 5.60
N ALA A 72 4.52 -7.48 6.15
CA ALA A 72 5.01 -6.90 7.40
C ALA A 72 5.14 -5.36 7.31
N ALA A 73 5.72 -4.84 6.23
CA ALA A 73 5.84 -3.40 5.99
C ALA A 73 4.46 -2.71 5.92
N THR A 74 3.49 -3.38 5.29
CA THR A 74 2.12 -2.86 5.19
C THR A 74 1.42 -2.84 6.56
N CYS A 75 1.58 -3.89 7.36
CA CYS A 75 1.08 -3.92 8.73
C CYS A 75 1.65 -2.77 9.58
N ASP A 76 2.94 -2.46 9.44
CA ASP A 76 3.55 -1.32 10.14
C ASP A 76 2.97 0.03 9.67
N LEU A 77 2.72 0.19 8.36
CA LEU A 77 2.08 1.37 7.79
C LEU A 77 0.66 1.58 8.34
N VAL A 78 -0.16 0.52 8.34
CA VAL A 78 -1.54 0.54 8.87
C VAL A 78 -1.53 0.89 10.35
N ARG A 79 -0.65 0.27 11.16
CA ARG A 79 -0.51 0.60 12.59
C ARG A 79 -0.10 2.05 12.81
N CYS A 80 0.78 2.60 11.97
CA CYS A 80 1.14 4.02 12.06
C CYS A 80 -0.05 4.93 11.74
N TYR A 81 -0.86 4.58 10.74
CA TYR A 81 -2.07 5.33 10.40
C TYR A 81 -3.10 5.32 11.53
N GLU A 82 -3.41 4.14 12.06
CA GLU A 82 -4.46 3.93 13.07
C GLU A 82 -4.10 4.51 14.44
N ARG A 83 -2.82 4.79 14.71
CA ARG A 83 -2.41 5.58 15.89
C ARG A 83 -3.03 6.99 15.91
N GLY A 84 -3.41 7.53 14.76
CA GLY A 84 -4.18 8.78 14.67
C GLY A 84 -5.64 8.66 15.13
N GLY A 85 -6.09 7.46 15.51
CA GLY A 85 -7.44 7.20 16.02
C GLY A 85 -8.50 7.00 14.93
N ALA A 86 -8.11 6.95 13.66
CA ALA A 86 -8.99 6.66 12.54
C ALA A 86 -8.73 5.25 11.99
N PRO A 87 -9.77 4.47 11.62
CA PRO A 87 -9.59 3.17 10.98
C PRO A 87 -8.92 3.33 9.62
N PHE A 88 -8.06 2.39 9.25
CA PHE A 88 -7.43 2.42 7.93
C PHE A 88 -8.46 2.31 6.80
N PRO A 89 -8.58 3.30 5.91
CA PRO A 89 -9.64 3.33 4.89
C PRO A 89 -9.29 2.49 3.65
N GLY A 90 -8.12 1.87 3.62
CA GLY A 90 -7.51 1.33 2.41
C GLY A 90 -6.62 2.35 1.71
N MET A 91 -5.75 1.86 0.82
CA MET A 91 -4.79 2.69 0.11
C MET A 91 -4.51 2.11 -1.27
N ARG A 92 -4.36 2.96 -2.27
CA ARG A 92 -3.72 2.61 -3.52
C ARG A 92 -2.33 3.25 -3.56
N ILE A 93 -1.32 2.44 -3.86
CA ILE A 93 0.05 2.86 -4.08
C ILE A 93 0.36 2.65 -5.56
N VAL A 94 0.91 3.67 -6.19
CA VAL A 94 1.35 3.63 -7.59
C VAL A 94 2.84 3.90 -7.62
N ILE A 95 3.62 3.00 -8.21
CA ILE A 95 5.07 3.15 -8.36
C ILE A 95 5.41 3.08 -9.85
N GLU A 96 6.10 4.08 -10.37
CA GLU A 96 6.45 4.17 -11.78
C GLU A 96 7.95 4.43 -11.95
N VAL A 97 8.57 3.74 -12.91
CA VAL A 97 9.94 4.01 -13.36
C VAL A 97 9.90 5.19 -14.32
N PHE A 98 10.61 6.26 -13.97
CA PHE A 98 10.76 7.40 -14.84
C PHE A 98 11.90 7.18 -15.85
N PRO A 99 11.92 7.93 -16.98
CA PRO A 99 12.98 7.83 -17.99
C PRO A 99 14.41 8.08 -17.47
N ASP A 100 14.54 8.72 -16.31
CA ASP A 100 15.81 8.94 -15.60
C ASP A 100 16.29 7.71 -14.80
N GLY A 101 15.56 6.58 -14.88
CA GLY A 101 15.84 5.34 -14.17
C GLY A 101 15.44 5.36 -12.69
N ARG A 102 14.79 6.43 -12.21
CA ARG A 102 14.36 6.54 -10.81
C ARG A 102 12.91 6.09 -10.66
N TRP A 103 12.63 5.40 -9.56
CA TRP A 103 11.27 5.11 -9.14
C TRP A 103 10.64 6.33 -8.47
N ARG A 104 9.39 6.62 -8.81
CA ARG A 104 8.56 7.58 -8.09
C ARG A 104 7.33 6.86 -7.57
N ASN A 105 6.94 7.17 -6.34
CA ASN A 105 5.77 6.61 -5.71
C ASN A 105 4.72 7.71 -5.45
N GLY A 106 3.48 7.42 -5.81
CA GLY A 106 2.29 8.14 -5.39
C GLY A 106 1.43 7.23 -4.52
N PHE A 107 0.60 7.83 -3.67
CA PHE A 107 -0.42 7.10 -2.94
C PHE A 107 -1.71 7.91 -2.90
N GLU A 108 -2.81 7.20 -2.75
CA GLU A 108 -4.12 7.77 -2.43
C GLU A 108 -4.78 6.90 -1.36
N LEU A 109 -5.44 7.54 -0.40
CA LEU A 109 -6.33 6.84 0.52
C LEU A 109 -7.60 6.48 -0.25
N LEU A 110 -8.04 5.24 -0.12
CA LEU A 110 -9.30 4.82 -0.72
C LEU A 110 -10.46 5.44 0.08
N PRO A 111 -11.63 5.68 -0.53
CA PRO A 111 -12.81 6.02 0.24
C PRO A 111 -13.05 4.89 1.24
N GLY A 112 -13.03 5.21 2.53
CA GLY A 112 -13.39 4.25 3.56
C GLY A 112 -14.78 3.70 3.22
N VAL A 113 -14.96 2.39 3.35
CA VAL A 113 -16.30 1.82 3.35
C VAL A 113 -17.01 2.38 4.59
N THR A 114 -17.68 3.51 4.42
CA THR A 114 -18.78 3.89 5.31
C THR A 114 -19.89 2.93 4.96
N ASP A 115 -19.97 1.80 5.68
CA ASP A 115 -21.24 1.09 5.79
C ASP A 115 -22.29 2.13 6.21
N GLY A 116 -23.32 2.26 5.38
CA GLY A 116 -24.49 3.10 5.64
C GLY A 116 -25.42 2.49 6.66
#